data_AF-A0A3D5DFZ6-F1
#
_entry.id   AF-A0A3D5DFZ6-F1
#
_cell.length_a   1.000
_cell.length_b   1.000
_cell.length_c   1.000
_cell.angle_alpha   90.00
_cell.angle_beta   90.00
_cell.angle_gamma   90.00
#
_symmetry.space_group_name_H-M   'P 1'
#
loop_
_entity.id
_entity.type
_entity.pdbx_description
1 polymer ?
#
loop_
_entity_poly.entity_id
_entity_poly.type
_entity_poly.pdbx_seq_one_letter_code
_entity_poly.pdbx_strand_id
1 'polypeptide(L)'
;EHAGLCAWGREKEADALRNMLEMYKDNGVALLLTDTYDHENCVKNILGGELKEAIQNFPGLVGARPDSGDVVEVTADTTEWLMDAFGYEINSKGFKVLPPYLRVVQGDGVNFYALPKIFIELERRGFSAENAIFGMGGGLLQHHNRDTMNFGQKASAVCVNGIWRDIFKSPTGSQFKVSKKGRLALKYENGVHTTVPRDSIKPEANELVTVFRNGKLLKKWDFAEVIERSEQKYPESYYSDVVKPLREARN
;
A
#
# COMPACT_ATOMS: atom_id res chain seq x y z
N GLU A 1 9.96 18.46 6.02
CA GLU A 1 11.11 17.53 5.87
C GLU A 1 12.23 17.91 6.83
N HIS A 2 13.23 17.04 7.04
CA HIS A 2 14.28 17.24 8.05
C HIS A 2 15.01 18.59 7.92
N ALA A 3 15.28 19.06 6.69
CA ALA A 3 15.92 20.36 6.48
C ALA A 3 15.20 21.52 7.19
N GLY A 4 13.87 21.48 7.24
CA GLY A 4 13.06 22.47 7.93
C GLY A 4 13.24 22.45 9.45
N LEU A 5 13.36 21.27 10.06
CA LEU A 5 13.63 21.14 11.50
C LEU A 5 15.09 21.48 11.82
N CYS A 6 16.03 20.97 11.01
CA CYS A 6 17.46 21.23 11.14
C CYS A 6 17.81 22.72 11.11
N ALA A 7 17.07 23.53 10.34
CA ALA A 7 17.28 24.97 10.26
C ALA A 7 17.08 25.72 11.59
N TRP A 8 16.35 25.14 12.54
CA TRP A 8 16.16 25.71 13.88
C TRP A 8 17.26 25.32 14.86
N GLY A 9 18.01 24.25 14.54
CA GLY A 9 19.01 23.66 15.40
C GLY A 9 18.42 22.75 16.48
N ARG A 10 19.25 21.84 17.00
CA ARG A 10 18.83 20.78 17.95
C ARG A 10 18.18 21.32 19.22
N GLU A 11 18.69 22.42 19.75
CA GLU A 11 18.18 23.04 20.98
C GLU A 11 16.75 23.61 20.83
N LYS A 12 16.28 23.77 19.58
CA LYS A 12 14.97 24.35 19.26
C LYS A 12 14.05 23.37 18.53
N GLU A 13 14.27 22.06 18.68
CA GLU A 13 13.41 21.03 18.07
C GLU A 13 11.94 21.20 18.48
N ALA A 14 11.67 21.43 19.77
CA ALA A 14 10.31 21.67 20.28
C ALA A 14 9.66 22.92 19.67
N ASP A 15 10.42 24.01 19.52
CA ASP A 15 9.94 25.26 18.90
C ASP A 15 9.64 25.05 17.41
N ALA A 16 10.49 24.32 16.69
CA ALA A 16 10.28 24.01 15.28
C ALA A 16 9.00 23.19 15.06
N LEU A 17 8.76 22.18 15.91
CA LEU A 17 7.55 21.36 15.90
C LEU A 17 6.31 22.16 16.29
N ARG A 18 6.40 23.02 17.30
CA ARG A 18 5.32 23.96 17.68
C ARG A 18 4.96 24.89 16.53
N ASN A 19 5.95 25.42 15.83
CA ASN A 19 5.75 26.25 14.66
C ASN A 19 5.03 25.49 13.54
N MET A 20 5.32 24.19 13.33
CA MET A 20 4.58 23.40 12.35
C MET A 20 3.11 23.22 12.73
N LEU A 21 2.80 22.97 14.01
CA LEU A 21 1.42 22.89 14.49
C LEU A 21 0.67 24.21 14.23
N GLU A 22 1.29 25.35 14.47
CA GLU A 22 0.65 26.65 14.21
C GLU A 22 0.47 26.91 12.71
N MET A 23 1.51 26.67 11.90
CA MET A 23 1.48 26.90 10.44
C MET A 23 0.40 26.09 9.72
N TYR A 24 0.17 24.85 10.15
CA TYR A 24 -0.78 23.93 9.48
C TYR A 24 -2.12 23.80 10.21
N LYS A 25 -2.38 24.65 11.20
CA LYS A 25 -3.62 24.65 11.97
C LYS A 25 -4.85 24.77 11.07
N ASP A 26 -4.83 25.70 10.12
CA ASP A 26 -5.97 25.94 9.21
C ASP A 26 -6.15 24.82 8.17
N ASN A 27 -5.09 24.03 7.90
CA ASN A 27 -5.18 22.84 7.06
C ASN A 27 -5.78 21.64 7.79
N GLY A 28 -5.80 21.65 9.13
CA GLY A 28 -6.31 20.56 9.95
C GLY A 28 -5.44 19.29 9.92
N VAL A 29 -4.21 19.34 9.38
CA VAL A 29 -3.27 18.20 9.40
C VAL A 29 -1.84 18.69 9.59
N ALA A 30 -1.12 18.14 10.57
CA ALA A 30 0.30 18.41 10.80
C ALA A 30 1.09 17.10 11.00
N LEU A 31 2.07 16.84 10.14
CA LEU A 31 2.92 15.64 10.21
C LEU A 31 4.30 16.00 10.75
N LEU A 32 4.55 15.65 12.01
CA LEU A 32 5.73 16.02 12.78
C LEU A 32 6.83 14.96 12.58
N LEU A 33 7.96 15.34 11.96
CA LEU A 33 9.13 14.45 11.87
C LEU A 33 9.76 14.32 13.26
N THR A 34 9.77 13.11 13.80
CA THR A 34 10.14 12.87 15.21
C THR A 34 11.59 12.45 15.40
N ASP A 35 12.27 12.02 14.33
CA ASP A 35 13.59 11.40 14.38
C ASP A 35 14.68 12.30 13.76
N THR A 36 14.51 13.62 13.81
CA THR A 36 15.55 14.55 13.33
C THR A 36 16.82 14.45 14.17
N TYR A 37 16.68 14.23 15.49
CA TYR A 37 17.82 14.08 16.39
C TYR A 37 17.70 12.85 17.30
N ASP A 38 16.57 12.70 17.99
CA ASP A 38 16.31 11.61 18.94
C ASP A 38 14.81 11.29 18.97
N HIS A 39 14.44 10.20 18.31
CA HIS A 39 13.04 9.79 18.12
C HIS A 39 12.31 9.53 19.43
N GLU A 40 12.93 8.77 20.33
CA GLU A 40 12.30 8.41 21.61
C GLU A 40 12.09 9.66 22.47
N ASN A 41 13.12 10.51 22.60
CA ASN A 41 13.00 11.76 23.33
C ASN A 41 11.92 12.69 22.73
N CYS A 42 11.89 12.81 21.40
CA CYS A 42 10.92 13.65 20.71
C CYS A 42 9.50 13.18 20.99
N VAL A 43 9.22 11.87 20.84
CA VAL A 43 7.87 11.33 21.09
C VAL A 43 7.47 11.44 22.56
N LYS A 44 8.35 11.03 23.49
CA LYS A 44 8.00 10.95 24.92
C LYS A 44 7.96 12.31 25.60
N ASN A 45 8.97 13.15 25.37
CA ASN A 45 9.18 14.37 26.16
C ASN A 45 8.71 15.63 25.42
N ILE A 46 8.93 15.72 24.10
CA ILE A 46 8.50 16.90 23.33
C ILE A 46 7.02 16.79 22.98
N LEU A 47 6.61 15.75 22.25
CA LEU A 47 5.22 15.53 21.85
C LEU A 47 4.36 15.20 23.07
N GLY A 48 4.77 14.19 23.84
CA GLY A 48 4.06 13.74 25.04
C GLY A 48 4.18 14.65 26.27
N GLY A 49 5.07 15.65 26.24
CA GLY A 49 5.25 16.63 27.31
C GLY A 49 5.00 18.05 26.83
N GLU A 50 6.05 18.72 26.33
CA GLU A 50 6.04 20.16 26.01
C GLU A 50 4.95 20.62 25.03
N LEU A 51 4.56 19.75 24.09
CA LEU A 51 3.57 20.01 23.05
C LEU A 51 2.25 19.28 23.28
N LYS A 52 2.09 18.55 24.39
CA LYS A 52 0.92 17.71 24.63
C LYS A 52 -0.39 18.48 24.51
N GLU A 53 -0.51 19.61 25.19
CA GLU A 53 -1.70 20.46 25.14
C GLU A 53 -1.94 21.04 23.74
N ALA A 54 -0.87 21.43 23.03
CA ALA A 54 -0.99 21.95 21.66
C ALA A 54 -1.51 20.88 20.69
N ILE A 55 -1.06 19.64 20.84
CA ILE A 55 -1.50 18.48 20.05
C ILE A 55 -2.96 18.14 20.37
N GLN A 56 -3.34 18.11 21.66
CA GLN A 56 -4.72 17.83 22.09
C GLN A 56 -5.73 18.86 21.56
N ASN A 57 -5.30 20.12 21.43
CA ASN A 57 -6.14 21.22 20.96
C ASN A 57 -5.99 21.52 19.46
N PHE A 58 -5.21 20.71 18.72
CA PHE A 58 -5.07 20.88 17.27
C PHE A 58 -6.40 20.56 16.56
N PRO A 59 -6.87 21.37 15.60
CA PRO A 59 -8.22 21.27 15.04
C PRO A 59 -8.43 20.07 14.08
N GLY A 60 -7.51 19.12 14.04
CA GLY A 60 -7.58 17.97 13.16
C GLY A 60 -6.55 16.90 13.52
N LEU A 61 -5.82 16.37 12.53
CA LEU A 61 -4.91 15.24 12.73
C LEU A 61 -3.45 15.69 12.91
N VAL A 62 -2.83 15.25 14.00
CA VAL A 62 -1.38 15.27 14.18
C VAL A 62 -0.81 13.88 13.92
N GLY A 63 0.23 13.81 13.09
CA GLY A 63 0.96 12.59 12.81
C GLY A 63 2.37 12.62 13.41
N ALA A 64 2.71 11.68 14.29
CA ALA A 64 4.10 11.42 14.65
C ALA A 64 4.76 10.61 13.53
N ARG A 65 5.76 11.18 12.87
CA ARG A 65 6.38 10.63 11.67
C ARG A 65 7.85 10.29 11.92
N PRO A 66 8.17 9.04 12.30
CA PRO A 66 9.52 8.50 12.16
C PRO A 66 9.86 8.26 10.67
N ASP A 67 11.13 8.45 10.31
CA ASP A 67 11.68 8.28 8.96
C ASP A 67 12.99 7.46 8.99
N SER A 68 13.25 6.71 10.07
CA SER A 68 14.41 5.85 10.26
C SER A 68 14.14 4.72 11.28
N GLY A 69 15.02 3.71 11.28
CA GLY A 69 14.94 2.56 12.19
C GLY A 69 14.32 1.31 11.57
N ASP A 70 14.09 0.28 12.39
CA ASP A 70 13.33 -0.89 11.94
C ASP A 70 11.85 -0.51 11.85
N VAL A 71 11.29 -0.59 10.63
CA VAL A 71 9.93 -0.14 10.33
C VAL A 71 8.85 -0.83 11.18
N VAL A 72 9.07 -2.07 11.63
CA VAL A 72 8.11 -2.81 12.46
C VAL A 72 8.17 -2.29 13.90
N GLU A 73 9.36 -2.30 14.49
CA GLU A 73 9.55 -1.88 15.88
C GLU A 73 9.25 -0.40 16.06
N VAL A 74 9.77 0.48 15.19
CA VAL A 74 9.57 1.93 15.31
C VAL A 74 8.10 2.31 15.21
N THR A 75 7.31 1.65 14.35
CA THR A 75 5.86 1.90 14.25
C THR A 75 5.15 1.49 15.54
N ALA A 76 5.47 0.31 16.09
CA ALA A 76 4.84 -0.23 17.28
C ALA A 76 5.24 0.55 18.55
N ASP A 77 6.53 0.84 18.72
CA ASP A 77 7.09 1.59 19.84
C ASP A 77 6.54 3.02 19.87
N THR A 78 6.50 3.71 18.71
CA THR A 78 5.90 5.05 18.63
C THR A 78 4.43 5.02 19.04
N THR A 79 3.68 3.99 18.59
CA THR A 79 2.27 3.84 18.96
C THR A 79 2.14 3.69 20.48
N GLU A 80 2.96 2.86 21.11
CA GLU A 80 2.96 2.62 22.56
C GLU A 80 3.32 3.89 23.34
N TRP A 81 4.38 4.61 22.96
CA TRP A 81 4.78 5.84 23.65
C TRP A 81 3.74 6.96 23.53
N LEU A 82 3.06 7.06 22.40
CA LEU A 82 1.94 7.99 22.25
C LEU A 82 0.75 7.56 23.12
N MET A 83 0.48 6.26 23.26
CA MET A 83 -0.57 5.76 24.16
C MET A 83 -0.24 6.06 25.62
N ASP A 84 1.02 5.91 26.03
CA ASP A 84 1.47 6.25 27.39
C ASP A 84 1.29 7.75 27.67
N ALA A 85 1.59 8.61 26.68
CA ALA A 85 1.51 10.05 26.83
C ALA A 85 0.07 10.61 26.71
N PHE A 86 -0.74 10.13 25.77
CA PHE A 86 -2.04 10.71 25.42
C PHE A 86 -3.24 9.86 25.84
N GLY A 87 -3.01 8.64 26.32
CA GLY A 87 -4.06 7.66 26.60
C GLY A 87 -4.54 6.93 25.34
N TYR A 88 -5.54 6.08 25.53
CA TYR A 88 -6.18 5.32 24.45
C TYR A 88 -7.58 4.89 24.86
N GLU A 89 -8.39 4.51 23.88
CA GLU A 89 -9.67 3.82 24.07
C GLU A 89 -9.59 2.39 23.54
N ILE A 90 -10.50 1.52 23.97
CA ILE A 90 -10.63 0.16 23.42
C ILE A 90 -11.82 0.17 22.45
N ASN A 91 -11.59 -0.17 21.19
CA ASN A 91 -12.65 -0.23 20.18
C ASN A 91 -13.54 -1.48 20.34
N SER A 92 -14.60 -1.58 19.53
CA SER A 92 -15.56 -2.69 19.58
C SER A 92 -14.95 -4.07 19.24
N LYS A 93 -13.70 -4.13 18.79
CA LYS A 93 -12.96 -5.36 18.49
C LYS A 93 -11.93 -5.71 19.58
N GLY A 94 -11.85 -4.93 20.66
CA GLY A 94 -10.93 -5.18 21.77
C GLY A 94 -9.51 -4.61 21.59
N PHE A 95 -9.28 -3.75 20.60
CA PHE A 95 -7.97 -3.17 20.33
C PHE A 95 -7.84 -1.75 20.87
N LYS A 96 -6.64 -1.39 21.35
CA LYS A 96 -6.30 -0.04 21.80
C LYS A 96 -6.20 0.92 20.63
N VAL A 97 -6.82 2.09 20.74
CA VAL A 97 -6.86 3.14 19.71
C VAL A 97 -6.43 4.46 20.32
N LEU A 98 -5.48 5.13 19.67
CA LEU A 98 -5.06 6.49 20.00
C LEU A 98 -6.23 7.47 19.85
N PRO A 99 -6.22 8.59 20.60
CA PRO A 99 -7.19 9.66 20.41
C PRO A 99 -7.32 10.06 18.93
N PRO A 100 -8.52 10.41 18.43
CA PRO A 100 -8.78 10.56 16.99
C PRO A 100 -7.93 11.64 16.30
N TYR A 101 -7.40 12.60 17.06
CA TYR A 101 -6.52 13.67 16.58
C TYR A 101 -5.05 13.26 16.45
N LEU A 102 -4.67 12.01 16.76
CA LEU A 102 -3.26 11.59 16.82
C LEU A 102 -3.02 10.22 16.20
N ARG A 103 -2.06 10.10 15.28
CA ARG A 103 -1.66 8.84 14.64
C ARG A 103 -0.15 8.73 14.47
N VAL A 104 0.34 7.50 14.31
CA VAL A 104 1.68 7.26 13.76
C VAL A 104 1.60 7.35 12.24
N VAL A 105 2.56 8.02 11.62
CA VAL A 105 2.67 8.12 10.16
C VAL A 105 4.03 7.57 9.74
N GLN A 106 4.07 6.29 9.33
CA GLN A 106 5.31 5.63 8.94
C GLN A 106 5.57 5.80 7.45
N GLY A 107 6.65 6.49 7.08
CA GLY A 107 7.03 6.74 5.68
C GLY A 107 8.27 5.99 5.20
N ASP A 108 9.17 5.64 6.12
CA ASP A 108 10.41 4.94 5.81
C ASP A 108 10.26 3.42 5.86
N GLY A 109 11.03 2.69 5.05
CA GLY A 109 11.08 1.22 5.07
C GLY A 109 9.81 0.48 4.62
N VAL A 110 8.68 1.17 4.41
CA VAL A 110 7.40 0.55 4.01
C VAL A 110 7.53 -0.09 2.62
N ASN A 111 7.17 -1.37 2.55
CA ASN A 111 7.14 -2.14 1.31
C ASN A 111 6.17 -3.34 1.45
N PHE A 112 5.94 -4.04 0.35
CA PHE A 112 5.05 -5.21 0.28
C PHE A 112 5.33 -6.28 1.35
N TYR A 113 6.60 -6.48 1.74
CA TYR A 113 7.00 -7.51 2.70
C TYR A 113 7.00 -7.01 4.15
N ALA A 114 7.24 -5.73 4.38
CA ALA A 114 7.26 -5.13 5.71
C ALA A 114 5.85 -4.89 6.24
N LEU A 115 4.92 -4.44 5.39
CA LEU A 115 3.58 -4.02 5.82
C LEU A 115 2.80 -5.11 6.60
N PRO A 116 2.78 -6.40 6.19
CA PRO A 116 2.15 -7.44 6.99
C PRO A 116 2.80 -7.62 8.37
N LYS A 117 4.13 -7.48 8.47
CA LYS A 117 4.85 -7.63 9.74
C LYS A 117 4.52 -6.52 10.72
N ILE A 118 4.37 -5.30 10.24
CA ILE A 118 3.92 -4.16 11.05
C ILE A 118 2.56 -4.46 11.67
N PHE A 119 1.58 -4.92 10.87
CA PHE A 119 0.25 -5.23 11.40
C PHE A 119 0.23 -6.42 12.35
N ILE A 120 1.06 -7.45 12.11
CA ILE A 120 1.25 -8.56 13.06
C ILE A 120 1.74 -8.02 14.41
N GLU A 121 2.72 -7.12 14.41
CA GLU A 121 3.29 -6.59 15.64
C GLU A 121 2.30 -5.67 16.38
N LEU A 122 1.60 -4.80 15.67
CA LEU A 122 0.54 -3.98 16.24
C LEU A 122 -0.54 -4.86 16.90
N GLU A 123 -0.99 -5.90 16.20
CA GLU A 123 -1.97 -6.85 16.74
C GLU A 123 -1.42 -7.61 17.96
N ARG A 124 -0.16 -8.07 17.92
CA ARG A 124 0.51 -8.73 19.06
C ARG A 124 0.55 -7.86 20.32
N ARG A 125 0.72 -6.54 20.17
CA ARG A 125 0.67 -5.57 21.28
C ARG A 125 -0.75 -5.11 21.64
N GLY A 126 -1.78 -5.60 20.94
CA GLY A 126 -3.18 -5.26 21.16
C GLY A 126 -3.56 -3.88 20.62
N PHE A 127 -2.80 -3.34 19.66
CA PHE A 127 -3.05 -2.05 19.02
C PHE A 127 -3.91 -2.21 17.76
N SER A 128 -4.83 -1.27 17.55
CA SER A 128 -5.63 -1.25 16.33
C SER A 128 -4.78 -0.85 15.13
N ALA A 129 -5.06 -1.44 13.97
CA ALA A 129 -4.52 -1.02 12.67
C ALA A 129 -4.88 0.45 12.35
N GLU A 130 -5.92 0.99 12.98
CA GLU A 130 -6.34 2.39 12.83
C GLU A 130 -5.29 3.39 13.33
N ASN A 131 -4.31 2.96 14.14
CA ASN A 131 -3.31 3.83 14.76
C ASN A 131 -2.19 4.28 13.81
N ALA A 132 -2.04 3.63 12.66
CA ALA A 132 -0.94 3.87 11.73
C ALA A 132 -1.42 4.24 10.33
N ILE A 133 -0.78 5.25 9.74
CA ILE A 133 -0.93 5.67 8.35
C ILE A 133 0.42 5.45 7.66
N PHE A 134 0.41 4.95 6.42
CA PHE A 134 1.64 4.56 5.73
C PHE A 134 1.88 5.41 4.48
N GLY A 135 3.09 5.97 4.38
CA GLY A 135 3.65 6.49 3.14
C GLY A 135 4.55 5.44 2.50
N MET A 136 4.48 5.28 1.18
CA MET A 136 5.35 4.34 0.47
C MET A 136 5.86 4.96 -0.84
N GLY A 137 7.15 5.28 -0.86
CA GLY A 137 7.84 5.86 -2.02
C GLY A 137 8.36 4.80 -2.99
N GLY A 138 9.68 4.56 -2.96
CA GLY A 138 10.35 3.62 -3.87
C GLY A 138 9.79 2.19 -3.82
N GLY A 139 9.36 1.74 -2.64
CA GLY A 139 8.68 0.45 -2.45
C GLY A 139 7.42 0.26 -3.28
N LEU A 140 6.69 1.35 -3.58
CA LEU A 140 5.45 1.34 -4.36
C LEU A 140 5.72 1.59 -5.85
N LEU A 141 6.58 2.56 -6.15
CA LEU A 141 6.70 3.13 -7.49
C LEU A 141 7.94 2.69 -8.27
N GLN A 142 8.96 2.12 -7.62
CA GLN A 142 10.27 1.89 -8.24
C GLN A 142 10.88 0.50 -8.03
N HIS A 143 10.60 -0.18 -6.91
CA HIS A 143 11.21 -1.48 -6.59
C HIS A 143 10.65 -2.65 -7.42
N HIS A 144 9.69 -2.38 -8.31
CA HIS A 144 9.08 -3.37 -9.18
C HIS A 144 9.61 -3.25 -10.60
N ASN A 145 9.68 -4.38 -11.30
CA ASN A 145 10.13 -4.43 -12.68
C ASN A 145 9.20 -5.32 -13.52
N ARG A 146 9.45 -5.40 -14.82
CA ARG A 146 8.65 -6.18 -15.77
C ARG A 146 8.47 -7.64 -15.34
N ASP A 147 9.49 -8.23 -14.71
CA ASP A 147 9.49 -9.64 -14.32
C ASP A 147 8.79 -9.89 -12.98
N THR A 148 8.54 -8.87 -12.15
CA THR A 148 7.80 -9.00 -10.88
C THR A 148 6.46 -9.71 -11.07
N MET A 149 5.73 -9.37 -12.13
CA MET A 149 4.46 -10.02 -12.52
C MET A 149 4.58 -10.86 -13.79
N ASN A 150 5.82 -11.17 -14.22
CA ASN A 150 6.10 -11.92 -15.45
C ASN A 150 5.44 -11.33 -16.72
N PHE A 151 5.32 -10.00 -16.82
CA PHE A 151 4.70 -9.36 -17.98
C PHE A 151 5.48 -9.68 -19.26
N GLY A 152 4.79 -10.21 -20.27
CA GLY A 152 5.43 -10.58 -21.52
C GLY A 152 4.47 -10.64 -22.70
N GLN A 153 4.93 -10.13 -23.84
CA GLN A 153 4.24 -10.25 -25.13
C GLN A 153 4.83 -11.40 -25.94
N LYS A 154 3.97 -12.24 -26.53
CA LYS A 154 4.32 -13.37 -27.38
C LYS A 154 3.32 -13.48 -28.52
N ALA A 155 3.81 -13.78 -29.73
CA ALA A 155 2.93 -14.20 -30.81
C ALA A 155 2.42 -15.62 -30.52
N SER A 156 1.11 -15.83 -30.66
CA SER A 156 0.47 -17.12 -30.38
C SER A 156 -0.16 -17.77 -31.62
N ALA A 157 -0.38 -17.01 -32.70
CA ALA A 157 -0.88 -17.53 -33.98
C ALA A 157 -0.34 -16.72 -35.17
N VAL A 158 -0.27 -17.36 -36.33
CA VAL A 158 0.05 -16.72 -37.62
C VAL A 158 -0.90 -17.21 -38.70
N CYS A 159 -1.29 -16.33 -39.63
CA CYS A 159 -2.08 -16.70 -40.80
C CYS A 159 -1.15 -16.82 -42.01
N VAL A 160 -1.04 -18.02 -42.60
CA VAL A 160 -0.20 -18.29 -43.78
C VAL A 160 -1.10 -18.83 -44.88
N ASN A 161 -1.16 -18.12 -46.02
CA ASN A 161 -2.02 -18.47 -47.16
C ASN A 161 -3.49 -18.67 -46.76
N GLY A 162 -4.01 -17.80 -45.88
CA GLY A 162 -5.39 -17.87 -45.38
C GLY A 162 -5.62 -18.89 -44.26
N ILE A 163 -4.61 -19.68 -43.88
CA ILE A 163 -4.72 -20.73 -42.86
C ILE A 163 -4.06 -20.28 -41.57
N TRP A 164 -4.82 -20.27 -40.48
CA TRP A 164 -4.29 -20.01 -39.15
C TRP A 164 -3.49 -21.20 -38.62
N ARG A 165 -2.32 -20.91 -38.04
CA ARG A 165 -1.44 -21.88 -37.40
C ARG A 165 -1.11 -21.40 -35.99
N ASP A 166 -1.18 -22.32 -35.04
CA ASP A 166 -0.72 -22.10 -33.67
C ASP A 166 0.80 -21.97 -33.65
N ILE A 167 1.31 -20.97 -32.95
CA ILE A 167 2.73 -20.81 -32.65
C ILE A 167 2.92 -20.60 -31.17
N PHE A 168 4.03 -21.11 -30.62
CA PHE A 168 4.37 -20.93 -29.21
C PHE A 168 5.86 -21.20 -29.00
N LYS A 169 6.38 -20.69 -27.89
CA LYS A 169 7.72 -21.07 -27.38
C LYS A 169 7.57 -22.09 -26.26
N SER A 170 8.48 -23.05 -26.22
CA SER A 170 8.57 -24.04 -25.14
C SER A 170 10.03 -24.43 -24.92
N PRO A 171 10.84 -23.54 -24.32
CA PRO A 171 12.26 -23.82 -24.10
C PRO A 171 12.47 -24.96 -23.09
N THR A 172 13.42 -25.84 -23.37
CA THR A 172 13.85 -26.89 -22.43
C THR A 172 14.38 -26.27 -21.13
N GLY A 173 14.02 -26.85 -19.98
CA GLY A 173 14.50 -26.40 -18.67
C GLY A 173 13.80 -25.15 -18.10
N SER A 174 12.77 -24.61 -18.76
CA SER A 174 12.04 -23.44 -18.27
C SER A 174 10.53 -23.53 -18.56
N GLN A 175 9.81 -24.33 -17.77
CA GLN A 175 8.37 -24.52 -17.91
C GLN A 175 7.58 -23.21 -17.79
N PHE A 176 8.02 -22.28 -16.94
CA PHE A 176 7.37 -20.97 -16.79
C PHE A 176 7.44 -20.09 -18.05
N LYS A 177 8.35 -20.38 -18.99
CA LYS A 177 8.50 -19.66 -20.26
C LYS A 177 7.66 -20.25 -21.40
N VAL A 178 6.87 -21.30 -21.14
CA VAL A 178 5.95 -21.86 -22.14
C VAL A 178 4.82 -20.86 -22.41
N SER A 179 4.64 -20.48 -23.68
CA SER A 179 3.58 -19.53 -24.06
C SER A 179 2.30 -20.25 -24.48
N LYS A 180 1.15 -19.61 -24.27
CA LYS A 180 -0.13 -20.07 -24.84
C LYS A 180 -0.05 -20.05 -26.38
N LYS A 181 -0.86 -20.89 -27.01
CA LYS A 181 -0.89 -21.11 -28.47
C LYS A 181 -2.26 -20.82 -29.06
N GLY A 182 -2.29 -20.44 -30.32
CA GLY A 182 -3.47 -20.16 -31.11
C GLY A 182 -4.07 -18.77 -30.90
N ARG A 183 -5.20 -18.55 -31.55
CA ARG A 183 -6.05 -17.37 -31.33
C ARG A 183 -6.77 -17.56 -29.99
N LEU A 184 -6.74 -16.54 -29.12
CA LEU A 184 -7.20 -16.66 -27.74
C LEU A 184 -8.43 -15.77 -27.47
N ALA A 185 -9.23 -16.17 -26.50
CA ALA A 185 -10.29 -15.40 -25.85
C ALA A 185 -10.17 -15.54 -24.33
N LEU A 186 -10.82 -14.64 -23.59
CA LEU A 186 -10.91 -14.71 -22.14
C LEU A 186 -12.38 -14.93 -21.76
N LYS A 187 -12.64 -15.98 -20.97
CA LYS A 187 -13.96 -16.31 -20.43
C LYS A 187 -13.95 -15.99 -18.93
N TYR A 188 -15.02 -15.40 -18.42
CA TYR A 188 -15.28 -15.29 -16.98
C TYR A 188 -16.52 -16.12 -16.64
N GLU A 189 -16.38 -17.09 -15.75
CA GLU A 189 -17.47 -17.97 -15.32
C GLU A 189 -17.22 -18.42 -13.88
N ASN A 190 -18.27 -18.43 -13.05
CA ASN A 190 -18.19 -18.85 -11.64
C ASN A 190 -17.07 -18.15 -10.84
N GLY A 191 -16.83 -16.87 -11.10
CA GLY A 191 -15.81 -16.09 -10.38
C GLY A 191 -14.37 -16.26 -10.90
N VAL A 192 -14.16 -17.03 -11.97
CA VAL A 192 -12.82 -17.39 -12.46
C VAL A 192 -12.61 -16.94 -13.90
N HIS A 193 -11.48 -16.28 -14.15
CA HIS A 193 -11.02 -15.98 -15.50
C HIS A 193 -10.24 -17.15 -16.09
N THR A 194 -10.62 -17.59 -17.29
CA THR A 194 -9.96 -18.67 -18.02
C THR A 194 -9.64 -18.25 -19.44
N THR A 195 -8.38 -18.39 -19.86
CA THR A 195 -7.99 -18.19 -21.27
C THR A 195 -8.34 -19.44 -22.07
N VAL A 196 -9.11 -19.28 -23.14
CA VAL A 196 -9.61 -20.35 -24.02
C VAL A 196 -9.27 -20.06 -25.49
N PRO A 197 -9.34 -21.06 -26.40
CA PRO A 197 -9.29 -20.78 -27.83
C PRO A 197 -10.39 -19.80 -28.24
N ARG A 198 -10.06 -18.85 -29.12
CA ARG A 198 -10.99 -17.77 -29.52
C ARG A 198 -12.33 -18.30 -30.03
N ASP A 199 -12.26 -19.37 -30.83
CA ASP A 199 -13.41 -19.90 -31.54
C ASP A 199 -14.16 -20.99 -30.74
N SER A 200 -13.74 -21.25 -29.48
CA SER A 200 -14.44 -22.19 -28.57
C SER A 200 -15.56 -21.52 -27.76
N ILE A 201 -15.69 -20.20 -27.84
CA ILE A 201 -16.76 -19.44 -27.20
C ILE A 201 -17.39 -18.48 -28.21
N LYS A 202 -18.64 -18.07 -27.94
CA LYS A 202 -19.30 -17.04 -28.74
C LYS A 202 -18.61 -15.68 -28.53
N PRO A 203 -18.59 -14.80 -29.55
CA PRO A 203 -17.98 -13.47 -29.41
C PRO A 203 -18.50 -12.65 -28.22
N GLU A 204 -19.78 -12.80 -27.87
CA GLU A 204 -20.43 -12.08 -26.77
C GLU A 204 -19.99 -12.58 -25.39
N ALA A 205 -19.45 -13.81 -25.32
CA ALA A 205 -18.93 -14.41 -24.10
C ALA A 205 -17.42 -14.14 -23.89
N ASN A 206 -16.77 -13.44 -24.84
CA ASN A 206 -15.36 -13.08 -24.75
C ASN A 206 -15.21 -11.73 -24.03
N GLU A 207 -14.56 -11.76 -22.87
CA GLU A 207 -14.27 -10.57 -22.07
C GLU A 207 -13.31 -9.59 -22.77
N LEU A 208 -12.52 -10.06 -23.75
CA LEU A 208 -11.61 -9.20 -24.50
C LEU A 208 -12.37 -8.31 -25.49
N VAL A 209 -12.33 -7.01 -25.25
CA VAL A 209 -12.93 -6.00 -26.12
C VAL A 209 -11.88 -5.37 -27.05
N THR A 210 -12.28 -5.05 -28.28
CA THR A 210 -11.39 -4.31 -29.20
C THR A 210 -11.29 -2.86 -28.74
N VAL A 211 -10.12 -2.45 -28.25
CA VAL A 211 -9.87 -1.06 -27.82
C VAL A 211 -9.26 -0.20 -28.93
N PHE A 212 -8.54 -0.80 -29.88
CA PHE A 212 -7.88 -0.10 -30.98
C PHE A 212 -7.98 -0.91 -32.27
N ARG A 213 -8.21 -0.24 -33.41
CA ARG A 213 -8.23 -0.87 -34.73
C ARG A 213 -7.84 0.13 -35.80
N ASN A 214 -6.86 -0.23 -36.64
CA ASN A 214 -6.47 0.51 -37.85
C ASN A 214 -6.23 2.01 -37.59
N GLY A 215 -5.40 2.34 -36.58
CA GLY A 215 -5.09 3.73 -36.25
C GLY A 215 -6.14 4.45 -35.39
N LYS A 216 -7.26 3.81 -35.07
CA LYS A 216 -8.37 4.41 -34.32
C LYS A 216 -8.55 3.76 -32.96
N LEU A 217 -8.63 4.59 -31.92
CA LEU A 217 -9.04 4.19 -30.58
C LEU A 217 -10.57 4.07 -30.55
N LEU A 218 -11.07 2.89 -30.19
CA LEU A 218 -12.50 2.53 -30.24
C LEU A 218 -13.16 2.57 -28.86
N LYS A 219 -12.38 2.43 -27.79
CA LYS A 219 -12.88 2.45 -26.42
C LYS A 219 -11.89 3.17 -25.51
N LYS A 220 -12.43 4.01 -24.63
CA LYS A 220 -11.75 4.67 -23.53
C LYS A 220 -12.48 4.32 -22.24
N TRP A 221 -11.78 4.48 -21.14
CA TRP A 221 -12.36 4.40 -19.79
C TRP A 221 -11.95 5.64 -19.03
N ASP A 222 -12.87 6.13 -18.20
CA ASP A 222 -12.56 7.18 -17.25
C ASP A 222 -11.84 6.59 -16.03
N PHE A 223 -11.00 7.40 -15.38
CA PHE A 223 -10.21 6.91 -14.26
C PHE A 223 -11.09 6.42 -13.10
N ALA A 224 -12.24 7.07 -12.88
CA ALA A 224 -13.23 6.62 -11.89
C ALA A 224 -13.78 5.21 -12.20
N GLU A 225 -14.04 4.90 -13.48
CA GLU A 225 -14.49 3.55 -13.89
C GLU A 225 -13.39 2.51 -13.66
N VAL A 226 -12.12 2.88 -13.83
CA VAL A 226 -10.98 1.99 -13.56
C VAL A 226 -10.88 1.68 -12.07
N ILE A 227 -11.04 2.70 -11.21
CA ILE A 227 -11.06 2.53 -9.75
C ILE A 227 -12.23 1.64 -9.34
N GLU A 228 -13.45 1.91 -9.81
CA GLU A 228 -14.63 1.12 -9.47
C GLU A 228 -14.44 -0.37 -9.81
N ARG A 229 -13.78 -0.67 -10.94
CA ARG A 229 -13.46 -2.04 -11.33
C ARG A 229 -12.36 -2.67 -10.47
N SER A 230 -11.36 -1.91 -10.03
CA SER A 230 -10.30 -2.45 -9.17
C SER A 230 -10.78 -2.77 -7.76
N GLU A 231 -11.84 -2.10 -7.28
CA GLU A 231 -12.47 -2.34 -5.97
C GLU A 231 -13.45 -3.54 -5.94
N GLN A 232 -13.66 -4.20 -7.08
CA GLN A 232 -14.51 -5.39 -7.14
C GLN A 232 -13.91 -6.54 -6.33
N LYS A 233 -14.77 -7.42 -5.79
CA LYS A 233 -14.29 -8.60 -5.08
C LYS A 233 -13.58 -9.55 -6.02
N TYR A 234 -12.37 -9.95 -5.66
CA TYR A 234 -11.60 -11.00 -6.33
C TYR A 234 -11.49 -12.25 -5.45
N PRO A 235 -11.24 -13.44 -6.04
CA PRO A 235 -11.04 -14.66 -5.28
C PRO A 235 -9.91 -14.52 -4.26
N GLU A 236 -10.14 -14.97 -3.03
CA GLU A 236 -9.17 -14.88 -1.93
C GLU A 236 -7.83 -15.54 -2.27
N SER A 237 -7.84 -16.57 -3.11
CA SER A 237 -6.63 -17.23 -3.62
C SER A 237 -5.64 -16.29 -4.32
N TYR A 238 -6.05 -15.08 -4.70
CA TYR A 238 -5.14 -14.10 -5.32
C TYR A 238 -4.22 -13.42 -4.31
N TYR A 239 -4.60 -13.37 -3.05
CA TYR A 239 -3.86 -12.67 -1.99
C TYR A 239 -3.69 -13.52 -0.72
N SER A 240 -4.13 -14.78 -0.73
CA SER A 240 -4.11 -15.68 0.42
C SER A 240 -2.72 -15.80 1.05
N ASP A 241 -1.67 -15.86 0.23
CA ASP A 241 -0.29 -16.01 0.71
C ASP A 241 0.21 -14.79 1.49
N VAL A 242 -0.33 -13.60 1.19
CA VAL A 242 0.01 -12.34 1.87
C VAL A 242 -0.69 -12.25 3.22
N VAL A 243 -1.95 -12.67 3.29
CA VAL A 243 -2.77 -12.58 4.52
C VAL A 243 -2.62 -13.80 5.44
N LYS A 244 -2.09 -14.91 4.94
CA LYS A 244 -1.90 -16.14 5.71
C LYS A 244 -1.05 -15.91 6.97
N PRO A 245 0.13 -15.24 6.92
CA PRO A 245 0.92 -14.97 8.13
C PRO A 245 0.16 -14.16 9.19
N LEU A 246 -0.66 -13.18 8.76
CA LEU A 246 -1.50 -12.38 9.68
C LEU A 246 -2.52 -13.26 10.43
N ARG A 247 -3.09 -14.26 9.75
CA ARG A 247 -4.05 -15.19 10.37
C ARG A 247 -3.38 -16.20 11.28
N GLU A 248 -2.20 -16.68 10.89
CA GLU A 248 -1.43 -17.63 11.70
C GLU A 248 -0.93 -16.98 12.99
N ALA A 249 -0.59 -15.69 12.97
CA ALA A 249 -0.18 -14.95 14.17
C ALA A 249 -1.31 -14.71 15.20
N ARG A 250 -2.58 -14.88 14.81
CA ARG A 250 -3.75 -14.74 15.70
C ARG A 250 -4.07 -16.00 16.51
N ASN A 251 -3.57 -17.17 16.07
CA ASN A 251 -3.83 -18.47 16.69
C ASN A 251 -2.70 -18.85 17.64
#